data_AF-A0A9D8NVJ9-F1
#
_entry.id   AF-A0A9D8NVJ9-F1
#
_cell.length_a   1.000
_cell.length_b   1.000
_cell.length_c   1.000
_cell.angle_alpha   90.00
_cell.angle_beta   90.00
_cell.angle_gamma   90.00
#
_symmetry.space_group_name_H-M   'P 1'
#
loop_
_entity.id
_entity.type
_entity.pdbx_description
1 polymer ?
#
loop_
_entity_poly.entity_id
_entity_poly.type
_entity_poly.pdbx_seq_one_letter_code
_entity_poly.pdbx_strand_id
1 'polypeptide(L)'
;MSSWSALERRGDRAQHPGVIDWSSCSDVERDPARVSGAWVFRGSRVPVSALFRNLEDGAQVTDFVEWFPGVALSQVKAVLEHAAQSAKAP
;
A
#
# COMPACT_ATOMS: atom_id res chain seq x y z
N MET A 1 25.36 3.99 20.91
CA MET A 1 26.11 4.39 19.69
C MET A 1 26.84 3.17 19.16
N SER A 2 26.31 2.48 18.15
CA SER A 2 27.10 1.59 17.30
C SER A 2 26.44 1.48 15.93
N SER A 3 26.96 2.30 15.03
CA SER A 3 27.17 2.09 13.59
C SER A 3 26.11 1.32 12.79
N TRP A 4 25.16 2.05 12.21
CA TRP A 4 24.29 1.57 11.11
C TRP A 4 24.25 2.59 9.97
N SER A 5 25.41 3.15 9.59
CA SER A 5 25.44 4.36 8.74
C SER A 5 26.33 4.28 7.49
N ALA A 6 26.71 3.11 6.98
CA ALA A 6 27.65 3.09 5.83
C ALA A 6 27.61 1.93 4.81
N LEU A 7 26.63 1.03 4.83
CA LEU A 7 26.43 -0.03 3.82
C LEU A 7 24.90 -0.23 3.73
N GLU A 8 24.17 -0.18 2.62
CA GLU A 8 24.48 -0.32 1.21
C GLU A 8 23.64 0.64 0.33
N ARG A 9 24.28 1.25 -0.67
CA ARG A 9 23.64 1.61 -1.94
C ARG A 9 23.98 0.52 -2.96
N ARG A 10 23.08 -0.46 -3.15
CA ARG A 10 22.77 -1.17 -4.42
C ARG A 10 21.80 -2.32 -4.15
N GLY A 11 20.52 -2.11 -4.47
CA GLY A 11 19.64 -3.11 -5.07
C GLY A 11 19.46 -4.46 -4.39
N ASP A 12 19.32 -4.53 -3.07
CA ASP A 12 18.87 -5.75 -2.41
C ASP A 12 17.39 -5.59 -1.99
N ARG A 13 16.47 -5.97 -2.90
CA ARG A 13 15.11 -6.32 -2.50
C ARG A 13 15.22 -7.69 -1.83
N ALA A 14 15.75 -7.72 -0.61
CA ALA A 14 15.48 -8.81 0.29
C ALA A 14 13.96 -8.81 0.48
N GLN A 15 13.28 -9.75 -0.19
CA GLN A 15 11.88 -10.02 0.06
C GLN A 15 11.80 -10.40 1.53
N HIS A 16 11.28 -9.52 2.38
CA HIS A 16 10.94 -9.88 3.75
C HIS A 16 9.72 -10.79 3.66
N PRO A 17 9.86 -12.11 3.89
CA PRO A 17 8.71 -13.00 3.88
C PRO A 17 7.73 -12.52 4.96
N GLY A 18 6.57 -12.00 4.52
CA GLY A 18 5.52 -11.48 5.40
C GLY A 18 5.12 -10.00 5.16
N VAL A 19 5.89 -9.21 4.40
CA VAL A 19 5.51 -7.82 4.07
C VAL A 19 5.05 -7.74 2.61
N ILE A 20 3.83 -7.25 2.39
CA ILE A 20 3.28 -7.03 1.03
C ILE A 20 4.16 -6.03 0.27
N ASP A 21 4.76 -6.44 -0.85
CA ASP A 21 5.51 -5.53 -1.73
C ASP A 21 4.55 -4.69 -2.58
N TRP A 22 4.09 -3.58 -2.02
CA TRP A 22 3.23 -2.61 -2.70
C TRP A 22 3.88 -1.93 -3.90
N SER A 23 5.21 -1.97 -4.04
CA SER A 23 5.89 -1.32 -5.17
C SER A 23 5.67 -2.04 -6.51
N SER A 24 5.07 -3.23 -6.48
CA SER A 24 4.64 -3.97 -7.67
C SER A 24 3.16 -3.78 -8.01
N CYS A 25 2.39 -3.04 -7.20
CA CYS A 25 1.00 -2.67 -7.50
C CYS A 25 0.96 -1.31 -8.22
N SER A 26 0.45 -1.27 -9.45
CA SER A 26 0.39 -0.05 -10.26
C SER A 26 -0.55 1.01 -9.70
N ASP A 27 -1.57 0.63 -8.93
CA ASP A 27 -2.64 1.52 -8.47
C ASP A 27 -2.33 2.25 -7.16
N VAL A 28 -1.12 2.03 -6.63
CA VAL A 28 -0.61 2.73 -5.46
C VAL A 28 0.70 3.43 -5.79
N GLU A 29 1.01 4.47 -5.02
CA GLU A 29 2.26 5.20 -5.11
C GLU A 29 2.76 5.56 -3.72
N ARG A 30 4.06 5.83 -3.63
CA ARG A 30 4.71 6.28 -2.41
C ARG A 30 5.71 7.36 -2.75
N ASP A 31 5.66 8.44 -1.98
CA ASP A 31 6.64 9.52 -2.01
C ASP A 31 7.03 9.82 -0.56
N PRO A 32 8.32 9.68 -0.17
CA PRO A 32 8.78 9.94 1.19
C PRO A 32 8.42 11.33 1.74
N ALA A 33 8.22 12.32 0.87
CA ALA A 33 7.84 13.68 1.25
C ALA A 33 6.31 13.88 1.39
N ARG A 34 5.49 12.89 0.99
CA ARG A 34 4.03 12.97 1.02
C ARG A 34 3.45 12.01 2.05
N VAL A 35 2.51 12.51 2.86
CA VAL A 35 1.72 11.67 3.79
C VAL A 35 2.64 10.81 4.68
N SER A 36 3.74 11.40 5.18
CA SER A 36 4.76 10.73 5.99
C SER A 36 5.36 9.46 5.34
N GLY A 37 5.39 9.42 4.01
CA GLY A 37 5.89 8.28 3.25
C GLY A 37 4.97 7.06 3.27
N ALA A 38 3.67 7.21 3.53
CA ALA A 38 2.70 6.13 3.41
C ALA A 38 2.49 5.72 1.93
N TRP A 39 2.12 4.45 1.71
CA TRP A 39 1.54 4.04 0.44
C TRP A 39 0.13 4.62 0.32
N VAL A 40 -0.14 5.30 -0.78
CA VAL A 40 -1.43 5.93 -1.07
C VAL A 40 -1.97 5.40 -2.39
N PHE A 41 -3.29 5.48 -2.59
CA PHE A 41 -3.87 5.25 -3.91
C PHE A 41 -3.30 6.27 -4.91
N ARG A 42 -2.90 5.80 -6.09
CA ARG A 42 -2.31 6.63 -7.14
C ARG A 42 -3.21 7.82 -7.48
N GLY A 43 -2.61 9.00 -7.55
CA GLY A 43 -3.35 10.24 -7.82
C GLY A 43 -4.12 10.80 -6.63
N SER A 44 -4.04 10.17 -5.46
CA SER A 44 -4.72 10.61 -4.24
C SER A 44 -3.74 10.94 -3.11
N ARG A 45 -4.28 11.34 -1.95
CA ARG A 45 -3.56 11.35 -0.66
C ARG A 45 -4.12 10.32 0.33
N VAL A 46 -4.99 9.43 -0.14
CA VAL A 46 -5.70 8.46 0.69
C VAL A 46 -4.78 7.26 0.94
N PRO A 47 -4.40 6.96 2.19
CA PRO A 47 -3.54 5.83 2.50
C PRO A 47 -4.20 4.50 2.16
N VAL A 48 -3.40 3.54 1.68
CA VAL A 48 -3.86 2.15 1.49
C VAL A 48 -4.35 1.54 2.80
N SER A 49 -3.70 1.88 3.92
CA SER A 49 -4.13 1.45 5.26
C SER A 49 -5.52 1.95 5.64
N ALA A 50 -5.98 3.08 5.08
CA ALA A 50 -7.34 3.57 5.33
C ALA A 50 -8.39 2.59 4.77
N LEU A 51 -8.15 1.97 3.61
CA LEU A 51 -9.06 0.95 3.07
C LEU A 51 -9.25 -0.17 4.08
N PHE A 52 -8.17 -0.82 4.51
CA PHE A 52 -8.25 -1.99 5.39
C PHE A 52 -8.86 -1.65 6.75
N ARG A 53 -8.55 -0.49 7.33
CA ARG A 53 -9.18 -0.03 8.57
C ARG A 53 -10.69 0.18 8.42
N ASN A 54 -11.13 0.80 7.32
CA ASN A 54 -12.57 0.99 7.09
C ASN A 54 -13.29 -0.35 6.85
N LEU A 55 -12.64 -1.30 6.17
CA LEU A 55 -13.18 -2.66 6.00
C LEU A 55 -13.26 -3.41 7.34
N GLU A 56 -12.26 -3.25 8.21
CA GLU A 56 -12.27 -3.79 9.58
C GLU A 56 -13.41 -3.20 10.42
N ASP A 57 -13.71 -1.91 10.23
CA ASP A 57 -14.83 -1.21 10.85
C ASP A 57 -16.19 -1.53 10.20
N GLY A 58 -16.24 -2.42 9.20
CA GLY A 58 -17.46 -2.94 8.58
C GLY A 58 -17.96 -2.19 7.34
N ALA A 59 -17.19 -1.24 6.81
CA ALA A 59 -17.55 -0.54 5.59
C ALA A 59 -17.57 -1.48 4.37
N GLN A 60 -18.46 -1.21 3.42
CA GLN A 60 -18.37 -1.82 2.10
C GLN A 60 -17.36 -1.08 1.21
N VAL A 61 -16.84 -1.77 0.21
CA VAL A 61 -15.97 -1.15 -0.81
C VAL A 61 -16.68 0.02 -1.52
N THR A 62 -17.99 -0.08 -1.74
CA THR A 62 -18.80 0.99 -2.33
C THR A 62 -18.84 2.23 -1.44
N ASP A 63 -19.00 2.05 -0.14
CA ASP A 63 -19.03 3.16 0.82
C ASP A 63 -17.67 3.88 0.84
N PHE A 64 -16.57 3.11 0.80
CA PHE A 64 -15.22 3.67 0.78
C PHE A 64 -14.99 4.58 -0.44
N VAL A 65 -15.39 4.16 -1.65
CA VAL A 65 -15.19 4.99 -2.85
C VAL A 65 -16.12 6.21 -2.88
N GLU A 66 -17.27 6.14 -2.22
CA GLU A 66 -18.15 7.30 -2.03
C GLU A 66 -17.53 8.33 -1.08
N TRP A 67 -16.90 7.89 0.02
CA TRP A 67 -16.23 8.79 0.97
C TRP A 67 -14.93 9.37 0.41
N PHE A 68 -14.27 8.65 -0.49
CA PHE A 68 -12.99 9.04 -1.08
C PHE A 68 -13.10 9.10 -2.62
N PRO A 69 -13.74 10.15 -3.19
CA PRO A 69 -13.98 10.25 -4.63
C PRO A 69 -12.70 10.35 -5.48
N GLY A 70 -11.54 10.59 -4.84
CA GLY A 70 -10.22 10.51 -5.47
C GLY A 70 -9.67 9.08 -5.62
N VAL A 71 -10.43 8.06 -5.21
CA VAL A 71 -10.09 6.65 -5.33
C VAL A 71 -11.14 5.94 -6.17
N ALA A 72 -10.74 5.40 -7.31
CA ALA A 72 -11.64 4.64 -8.17
C ALA A 72 -11.87 3.22 -7.63
N LEU A 73 -13.06 2.68 -7.89
CA LEU A 73 -13.39 1.29 -7.55
C LEU A 73 -12.40 0.27 -8.14
N SER A 74 -11.89 0.52 -9.34
CA SER A 74 -10.87 -0.33 -9.96
C SER A 74 -9.56 -0.34 -9.15
N GLN A 75 -9.16 0.80 -8.58
CA GLN A 75 -7.95 0.88 -7.76
C GLN A 75 -8.12 0.10 -6.45
N VAL A 76 -9.30 0.19 -5.81
CA VAL A 76 -9.60 -0.60 -4.60
C VAL A 76 -9.52 -2.10 -4.90
N LYS A 77 -10.12 -2.54 -6.00
CA LYS A 77 -10.06 -3.96 -6.43
C LYS A 77 -8.63 -4.42 -6.69
N ALA A 78 -7.82 -3.61 -7.37
CA ALA A 78 -6.42 -3.92 -7.64
C ALA A 78 -5.60 -4.06 -6.34
N VAL A 79 -5.82 -3.19 -5.36
CA VAL A 79 -5.16 -3.26 -4.03
C VAL A 79 -5.57 -4.54 -3.27
N LEU A 80 -6.85 -4.89 -3.28
CA LEU A 80 -7.34 -6.10 -2.62
C LEU A 80 -6.80 -7.37 -3.28
N GLU A 81 -6.79 -7.43 -4.62
CA GLU A 81 -6.21 -8.56 -5.36
C GLU A 81 -4.71 -8.68 -5.09
N HIS A 82 -3.99 -7.56 -5.05
CA HIS A 82 -2.55 -7.54 -4.76
C HIS A 82 -2.24 -8.10 -3.38
N ALA A 83 -3.01 -7.69 -2.37
CA ALA A 83 -2.89 -8.22 -1.02
C ALA A 83 -3.22 -9.73 -0.97
N ALA A 84 -4.31 -10.14 -1.63
CA ALA A 84 -4.70 -11.54 -1.70
C ALA A 84 -3.64 -12.42 -2.37
N GLN A 85 -3.05 -11.96 -3.49
CA GLN A 85 -1.98 -12.66 -4.18
C GLN A 85 -0.72 -12.76 -3.31
N SER A 86 -0.40 -11.72 -2.55
CA SER A 86 0.75 -11.69 -1.64
C SER A 86 0.59 -12.64 -0.45
N ALA A 87 -0.64 -13.05 -0.13
CA ALA A 87 -0.95 -13.98 0.96
C ALA A 87 -0.99 -15.46 0.52
N LYS A 88 -0.92 -15.75 -0.79
CA LYS A 88 -0.89 -17.13 -1.28
C LYS A 88 0.43 -17.80 -0.86
N ALA A 89 0.33 -19.04 -0.40
CA ALA A 89 1.52 -19.88 -0.18
C ALA A 89 2.29 -20.05 -1.51
N PRO A 90 3.62 -20.22 -1.47
CA PRO A 90 4.45 -20.52 -2.64
C PRO A 90 3.98 -21.77 -3.40
#